data_AF-A0A932LBV0-F1
#
_entry.id   AF-A0A932LBV0-F1
#
_cell.length_a   1.000
_cell.length_b   1.000
_cell.length_c   1.000
_cell.angle_alpha   90.00
_cell.angle_beta   90.00
_cell.angle_gamma   90.00
#
_symmetry.space_group_name_H-M   'P 1'
#
loop_
_entity.id
_entity.type
_entity.pdbx_description
1 polymer ?
#
loop_
_entity_poly.entity_id
_entity_poly.type
_entity_poly.pdbx_seq_one_letter_code
_entity_poly.pdbx_strand_id
1 'polypeptide(L)' 'MIRITLGRATEEKLSEVKYRAELCDQSGNVMGYFIRRRSPRVYEEGEVPFTEEELDRIERQPGGRTLAEILADLEGRE' A
#
# COMPACT_ATOMS: atom_id res chain seq x y z
N MET A 1 -10.68 13.43 -20.65
CA MET A 1 -10.76 12.89 -19.28
C MET A 1 -12.21 12.55 -18.99
N ILE A 2 -12.52 11.28 -18.74
CA ILE A 2 -13.89 10.85 -18.42
C ILE A 2 -14.05 10.92 -16.90
N ARG A 3 -15.12 11.58 -16.44
CA ARG A 3 -15.49 11.67 -15.02
C ARG A 3 -16.77 10.88 -14.81
N ILE A 4 -16.75 9.95 -13.87
CA ILE A 4 -17.90 9.13 -13.47
C ILE A 4 -18.28 9.55 -12.06
N THR A 5 -19.54 9.96 -11.87
CA THR A 5 -20.09 10.31 -10.55
C THR A 5 -20.83 9.09 -9.99
N LEU A 6 -20.55 8.74 -8.74
CA LEU A 6 -21.18 7.60 -8.09
C LEU A 6 -22.59 7.93 -7.64
N GLY A 7 -23.46 6.91 -7.63
CA GLY A 7 -24.77 7.01 -6.99
C GLY A 7 -24.66 6.87 -5.47
N ARG A 8 -25.69 7.35 -4.76
CA ARG A 8 -25.74 7.39 -3.29
C ARG A 8 -25.48 6.04 -2.61
N ALA A 9 -26.11 4.97 -3.08
CA ALA A 9 -25.93 3.63 -2.49
C ALA A 9 -24.49 3.11 -2.64
N THR A 10 -23.81 3.45 -3.73
CA THR A 10 -22.40 3.10 -3.95
C THR A 10 -21.49 3.97 -3.09
N GLU A 11 -21.80 5.25 -2.95
CA GLU A 11 -21.08 6.18 -2.08
C GLU A 11 -21.10 5.70 -0.62
N GLU A 12 -22.27 5.35 -0.09
CA GLU A 12 -22.42 4.85 1.29
C GLU A 12 -21.56 3.60 1.53
N LYS A 13 -21.61 2.60 0.62
CA LYS A 13 -20.78 1.39 0.71
C LYS A 13 -19.29 1.69 0.67
N LEU A 14 -18.85 2.57 -0.23
CA LEU A 14 -17.42 2.91 -0.36
C LEU A 14 -16.91 3.76 0.80
N SER A 15 -17.79 4.49 1.51
CA SER A 15 -17.43 5.28 2.69
C SER A 15 -16.98 4.41 3.88
N GLU A 16 -17.53 3.20 3.97
CA GLU A 16 -17.22 2.21 5.01
C GLU A 16 -15.95 1.40 4.71
N VAL A 17 -15.48 1.41 3.46
CA VAL A 17 -14.27 0.71 3.05
C VAL A 17 -13.05 1.36 3.72
N LYS A 18 -12.40 0.59 4.60
CA LYS A 18 -11.18 1.02 5.32
C LYS A 18 -9.91 0.88 4.48
N TYR A 19 -9.92 -0.04 3.51
CA TYR A 19 -8.76 -0.41 2.70
C TYR A 19 -9.06 -0.33 1.20
N ARG A 20 -8.54 -1.28 0.43
CA ARG A 20 -8.81 -1.46 -1.00
C ARG A 20 -10.08 -2.30 -1.17
N ALA A 21 -10.93 -1.93 -2.12
CA ALA A 21 -12.08 -2.72 -2.54
C ALA A 21 -12.03 -3.00 -4.04
N GLU A 22 -12.53 -4.17 -4.44
CA GLU A 22 -12.75 -4.52 -5.84
C GLU A 22 -14.09 -3.96 -6.30
N LEU A 23 -14.12 -3.37 -7.48
CA LEU A 23 -15.33 -2.96 -8.16
C LEU A 23 -15.64 -4.02 -9.20
N CYS A 24 -16.68 -4.81 -8.98
CA CYS A 24 -17.07 -5.89 -9.87
C CYS A 24 -18.32 -5.52 -10.69
N ASP A 25 -18.46 -6.15 -11.86
CA ASP A 25 -19.71 -6.16 -12.60
C ASP A 25 -20.76 -7.08 -11.92
N GLN A 26 -21.95 -7.19 -12.52
CA GLN A 26 -23.03 -8.03 -12.00
C GLN A 26 -22.73 -9.54 -12.05
N SER A 27 -21.79 -9.96 -12.89
CA SER A 27 -21.33 -11.34 -12.99
C SER A 27 -20.18 -11.64 -12.02
N GLY A 28 -19.69 -10.64 -11.28
CA GLY A 28 -18.59 -10.75 -10.34
C GLY A 28 -17.20 -10.53 -10.94
N ASN A 29 -17.10 -10.15 -12.22
CA ASN A 29 -15.81 -9.86 -12.83
C ASN A 29 -15.29 -8.51 -12.36
N VAL A 30 -14.01 -8.44 -12.01
CA VAL A 30 -13.37 -7.21 -11.54
C VAL A 30 -13.25 -6.21 -12.70
N MET A 31 -13.90 -5.06 -12.55
CA MET A 31 -13.78 -3.91 -13.45
C MET A 31 -12.70 -2.93 -13.02
N GLY A 32 -12.31 -2.94 -11.74
CA GLY A 32 -11.26 -2.08 -11.22
C GLY A 32 -11.18 -2.10 -9.69
N TYR A 33 -10.44 -1.14 -9.14
CA TYR A 33 -10.23 -1.04 -7.71
C TYR A 33 -10.55 0.35 -7.20
N PHE A 34 -11.23 0.40 -6.05
CA PHE A 34 -11.36 1.61 -5.25
C PHE A 34 -10.32 1.59 -4.14
N ILE A 35 -9.50 2.64 -4.10
CA ILE A 35 -8.60 2.91 -2.98
C ILE A 35 -9.07 4.24 -2.42
N ARG A 36 -9.58 4.21 -1.18
CA ARG A 36 -9.94 5.43 -0.48
C ARG A 36 -8.69 6.29 -0.38
N ARG A 37 -8.77 7.52 -0.89
CA ARG A 37 -7.69 8.49 -0.72
C ARG A 37 -7.52 8.71 0.78
N ARG A 38 -6.47 8.14 1.36
CA ARG A 38 -6.11 8.40 2.75
C ARG A 38 -5.89 9.91 2.87
N SER A 39 -6.30 10.49 4.00
CA SER A 39 -5.86 11.84 4.35
C SER A 39 -4.33 11.90 4.20
N PRO A 40 -3.76 12.95 3.59
CA PRO A 40 -2.30 13.14 3.51
C PRO A 40 -1.59 12.88 4.83
N ARG A 41 -2.28 13.11 5.96
CA ARG A 41 -1.80 12.83 7.32
C ARG A 41 -1.29 11.41 7.57
N VAL A 42 -1.79 10.39 6.87
CA VAL A 42 -1.32 9.00 7.07
C VAL A 42 0.11 8.80 6.52
N TYR A 43 0.59 9.69 5.65
CA TYR A 43 1.97 9.71 5.19
C TYR A 43 2.79 10.86 5.80
N GLU A 44 2.15 11.88 6.39
CA GLU A 44 2.84 12.98 7.07
C GLU A 44 3.24 12.64 8.52
N GLU A 45 2.62 11.64 9.15
CA GLU A 45 2.87 11.26 10.56
C GLU A 45 3.75 10.01 10.72
N GLY A 46 4.39 9.55 9.65
CA GLY A 46 5.49 8.61 9.78
C GLY A 46 6.73 9.37 10.23
N GLU A 47 6.89 9.61 11.53
CA GLU A 47 8.22 9.95 12.06
C GLU A 47 9.16 8.84 11.62
N VAL A 48 10.09 9.15 10.73
CA VAL A 48 11.19 8.25 10.41
C VAL A 48 11.94 8.09 11.74
N PRO A 49 11.99 6.90 12.35
CA PRO A 49 12.56 6.72 13.68
C PRO A 49 14.10 6.73 13.65
N PHE A 50 14.67 7.26 12.56
CA PHE A 50 16.10 7.29 12.27
C PHE A 50 16.49 8.70 11.91
N THR A 51 17.63 9.15 12.44
CA THR A 51 18.23 10.41 12.00
C THR A 51 18.95 10.24 10.66
N GLU A 52 19.24 11.34 9.97
CA GLU A 52 20.03 11.31 8.72
C GLU A 52 21.40 10.67 8.96
N GLU A 53 22.05 10.95 10.10
CA GLU A 53 23.35 10.38 10.47
C GLU A 53 23.28 8.85 10.67
N GLU A 54 22.15 8.33 11.14
CA GLU A 54 21.95 6.89 11.32
C GLU A 54 21.79 6.18 9.99
N LEU A 55 21.06 6.78 9.05
CA LEU A 55 20.92 6.28 7.68
C LEU A 55 22.28 6.25 6.96
N ASP A 56 23.01 7.36 7.07
CA ASP A 56 24.36 7.53 6.55
C ASP A 56 25.35 6.48 7.08
N ARG A 57 25.22 6.13 8.36
CA ARG A 57 26.05 5.11 9.00
C ARG A 57 25.71 3.71 8.49
N ILE A 58 24.43 3.40 8.30
CA ILE A 58 23.98 2.10 7.77
C ILE A 58 24.45 1.92 6.32
N GLU A 59 24.34 2.95 5.49
CA GLU A 59 24.76 2.89 4.09
C GLU A 59 26.27 2.63 3.92
N ARG A 60 27.09 3.15 4.85
CA ARG A 60 28.54 2.97 4.86
C ARG A 60 29.01 1.65 5.46
N GLN A 61 28.14 0.90 6.14
CA GLN A 61 28.52 -0.39 6.71
C GLN A 61 28.55 -1.46 5.62
N PRO A 62 29.69 -2.16 5.42
CA PRO A 62 29.71 -3.32 4.56
C PRO A 62 28.87 -4.43 5.21
N GLY A 63 27.68 -4.66 4.66
CA GLY A 63 26.73 -5.62 5.18
C GLY A 63 25.43 -5.58 4.39
N GLY A 64 24.79 -6.74 4.29
CA GLY A 64 23.56 -6.91 3.51
C GLY A 64 23.46 -8.34 3.03
N ARG A 65 22.24 -8.83 2.86
CA ARG A 65 21.99 -10.10 2.18
C ARG A 65 21.74 -9.79 0.72
N THR A 66 22.32 -10.60 -0.16
CA THR A 66 21.93 -10.59 -1.56
C THR A 66 20.44 -10.92 -1.68
N LEU A 67 19.82 -10.45 -2.76
CA LEU A 67 18.43 -10.78 -3.04
C LEU A 67 18.21 -12.30 -3.06
N ALA A 68 19.16 -13.07 -3.60
CA ALA A 68 19.10 -14.52 -3.63
C ALA A 68 19.07 -15.15 -2.22
N GLU A 69 19.91 -14.66 -1.31
CA GLU A 69 19.93 -15.14 0.09
C GLU A 69 18.64 -14.79 0.83
N ILE A 70 18.02 -13.64 0.55
CA ILE A 70 16.73 -13.25 1.15
C ILE A 70 15.62 -14.19 0.68
N LEU A 71 15.55 -14.45 -0.62
CA LEU A 71 14.52 -15.33 -1.20
C LEU A 71 14.62 -16.75 -0.65
N ALA A 72 15.83 -17.30 -0.55
CA ALA A 72 16.05 -18.64 0.00
C ALA A 72 15.56 -18.79 1.46
N ASP A 73 15.68 -17.75 2.28
CA ASP A 73 15.21 -17.77 3.69
C ASP A 73 13.71 -17.52 3.82
N LEU A 74 13.08 -16.89 2.83
CA LEU A 74 11.62 -16.75 2.79
C LEU A 74 10.95 -18.04 2.35
N GLU A 75 11.52 -18.74 1.37
CA GLU A 75 11.04 -20.05 0.91
C GLU A 75 11.16 -21.14 1.99
N GLY A 76 12.14 -21.03 2.90
CA GLY A 76 12.34 -21.98 3.99
C GLY A 76 11.39 -21.82 5.21
N ARG A 77 10.44 -20.87 5.16
CA ARG A 77 9.52 -20.54 6.28
C ARG A 77 8.07 -20.99 6.03
N GLU A 78 7.80 -21.75 4.98
CA GLU A 78 6.50 -22.37 4.68
C GLU A 78 6.28 -23.71 5.43
#